data_AF-A0A259BLH8-F1
#
_entry.id   AF-A0A259BLH8-F1
#
_cell.length_a   1.000
_cell.length_b   1.000
_cell.length_c   1.000
_cell.angle_alpha   90.00
_cell.angle_beta   90.00
_cell.angle_gamma   90.00
#
_symmetry.space_group_name_H-M   'P 1'
#
loop_
_entity.id
_entity.type
_entity.pdbx_description
1 polymer ?
#
loop_
_entity_poly.entity_id
_entity_poly.type
_entity_poly.pdbx_seq_one_letter_code
_entity_poly.pdbx_strand_id
1 'polypeptide(L)'
;MSEEITYAARPRMIGPGSRFRLCDGVLEWSVGVRSGTLRLADVTSVRLSYHPGQLAAPNYEMRLRGRDGTDLKIGSLSRTSITGVEDNRAAFSAFVRAVHSGLRGRAGVDYAAGLPRWRWWLMSALAVVTGCGLLAVLFTAIGNAQWTVTAVLAILCPVLAWPLVETLWRNIPADYAPDALPPRLVPA
;
A
#
# COMPACT_ATOMS: atom_id res chain seq x y z
N MET A 1 18.13 15.89 21.35
CA MET A 1 16.71 15.80 21.70
C MET A 1 16.06 14.92 20.66
N SER A 2 15.88 13.64 20.97
CA SER A 2 15.32 12.67 20.04
C SER A 2 13.81 12.87 19.96
N GLU A 3 13.30 13.10 18.75
CA GLU A 3 11.87 13.30 18.51
C GLU A 3 11.17 11.93 18.59
N GLU A 4 10.36 11.74 19.63
CA GLU A 4 9.54 10.55 19.77
C GLU A 4 8.30 10.69 18.88
N ILE A 5 8.15 9.78 17.90
CA ILE A 5 6.99 9.76 17.01
C ILE A 5 6.22 8.48 17.24
N THR A 6 5.05 8.61 17.86
CA THR A 6 4.11 7.50 18.08
C THR A 6 3.03 7.51 17.00
N TYR A 7 2.89 6.40 16.27
CA TYR A 7 1.87 6.18 15.26
C TYR A 7 0.98 4.99 15.61
N ALA A 8 -0.30 5.25 15.86
CA ALA A 8 -1.28 4.21 16.16
C ALA A 8 -2.12 3.87 14.92
N ALA A 9 -1.72 2.86 14.15
CA ALA A 9 -2.53 2.30 13.07
C ALA A 9 -3.60 1.31 13.59
N ARG A 10 -4.61 1.81 14.31
CA ARG A 10 -5.91 1.19 14.70
C ARG A 10 -6.23 1.47 16.17
N PRO A 11 -7.09 2.45 16.47
CA PRO A 11 -7.83 2.46 17.73
C PRO A 11 -9.04 1.52 17.53
N ARG A 12 -8.89 0.23 17.82
CA ARG A 12 -10.07 -0.63 18.03
C ARG A 12 -10.66 -0.26 19.38
N MET A 13 -11.96 0.04 19.45
CA MET A 13 -12.68 0.26 20.71
C MET A 13 -12.69 -1.01 21.60
N ILE A 14 -12.47 -2.20 21.05
CA ILE A 14 -12.39 -3.48 21.78
C ILE A 14 -11.35 -4.41 21.11
N GLY A 15 -10.31 -4.82 21.84
CA GLY A 15 -9.27 -5.77 21.42
C GLY A 15 -7.96 -5.14 20.90
N PRO A 16 -6.83 -5.89 20.89
CA PRO A 16 -5.51 -5.31 20.66
C PRO A 16 -5.37 -4.76 19.22
N GLY A 17 -5.18 -3.44 19.12
CA GLY A 17 -4.95 -2.71 17.87
C GLY A 17 -3.55 -2.96 17.27
N SER A 18 -3.19 -2.18 16.26
CA SER A 18 -1.80 -2.13 15.78
C SER A 18 -1.19 -0.79 16.21
N ARG A 19 -0.12 -0.84 17.01
CA ARG A 19 0.58 0.33 17.53
C ARG A 19 2.04 0.26 17.12
N PHE A 20 2.56 1.37 16.62
CA PHE A 20 3.94 1.54 16.20
C PHE A 20 4.52 2.77 16.88
N ARG A 21 5.63 2.63 17.59
CA ARG A 21 6.29 3.74 18.29
C ARG A 21 7.75 3.77 17.88
N LEU A 22 8.20 4.90 17.37
CA LEU A 22 9.59 5.11 17.01
C LEU A 22 10.26 5.99 18.08
N CYS A 23 11.18 5.39 18.83
CA CYS A 23 12.00 6.06 19.86
C CYS A 23 13.47 5.72 19.61
N ASP A 24 14.34 6.73 19.51
CA ASP A 24 15.80 6.55 19.44
C ASP A 24 16.27 5.51 18.40
N GLY A 25 15.63 5.47 17.23
CA GLY A 25 15.97 4.52 16.16
C GLY A 25 15.52 3.08 16.45
N VAL A 26 14.66 2.87 17.44
CA VAL A 26 13.99 1.60 17.74
C VAL A 26 12.51 1.74 17.45
N LEU A 27 12.01 0.87 16.58
CA LEU A 27 10.59 0.74 16.28
C LEU A 27 9.98 -0.33 17.18
N GLU A 28 9.26 0.10 18.21
CA GLU A 28 8.39 -0.77 19.00
C GLU A 28 7.08 -1.00 18.25
N TRP A 29 6.66 -2.26 18.16
CA TRP A 29 5.43 -2.60 17.46
C TRP A 29 4.59 -3.58 18.28
N SER A 30 3.28 -3.43 18.19
CA SER A 30 2.29 -4.36 18.69
C SER A 30 1.23 -4.52 17.62
N VAL A 31 0.98 -5.74 17.16
CA VAL A 31 -0.01 -6.09 16.14
C VAL A 31 -0.82 -7.26 16.67
N GLY A 32 -2.00 -6.97 17.21
CA GLY A 32 -2.82 -8.00 17.85
C GLY A 32 -2.11 -8.57 19.08
N VAL A 33 -1.97 -9.90 19.14
CA VAL A 33 -1.27 -10.58 20.26
C VAL A 33 0.26 -10.57 20.13
N ARG A 34 0.80 -10.15 18.98
CA ARG A 34 2.24 -10.12 18.75
C ARG A 34 2.76 -8.74 19.08
N SER A 35 3.88 -8.68 19.79
CA SER A 35 4.64 -7.46 20.01
C SER A 35 6.12 -7.75 19.85
N GLY A 36 6.88 -6.70 19.58
CA GLY A 36 8.33 -6.79 19.45
C GLY A 36 8.95 -5.43 19.23
N THR A 37 10.26 -5.44 19.04
CA THR A 37 11.04 -4.26 18.69
C THR A 37 11.85 -4.57 17.45
N LEU A 38 11.99 -3.58 16.58
CA LEU A 38 12.83 -3.63 15.40
C LEU A 38 13.75 -2.43 15.45
N ARG A 39 15.06 -2.64 15.64
CA ARG A 39 16.01 -1.54 15.51
C ARG A 39 16.02 -1.13 14.05
N LEU A 40 15.95 0.17 13.76
CA LEU A 40 16.19 0.70 12.42
C LEU A 40 17.57 0.26 11.91
N ALA A 41 18.47 -0.07 12.85
CA ALA A 41 19.76 -0.66 12.54
C ALA A 41 19.70 -2.01 11.79
N ASP A 42 18.68 -2.80 12.09
CA ASP A 42 18.55 -4.15 11.57
C ASP A 42 17.65 -4.20 10.33
N VAL A 43 17.09 -3.06 9.91
CA VAL A 43 16.26 -2.98 8.71
C VAL A 43 17.10 -3.26 7.47
N THR A 44 16.65 -4.22 6.67
CA THR A 44 17.28 -4.66 5.42
C THR A 44 16.49 -4.22 4.19
N SER A 45 15.17 -4.04 4.31
CA SER A 45 14.36 -3.51 3.21
C SER A 45 13.17 -2.71 3.69
N VAL A 46 12.84 -1.69 2.91
CA VAL A 46 11.66 -0.84 3.08
C VAL A 46 10.89 -0.84 1.76
N ARG A 47 9.65 -1.29 1.79
CA ARG A 47 8.76 -1.25 0.63
C ARG A 47 7.55 -0.39 0.87
N LEU A 48 7.30 0.57 -0.02
CA LEU A 48 6.05 1.33 -0.04
C LEU A 48 5.14 0.73 -1.13
N SER A 49 3.86 0.53 -0.84
CA SER A 49 2.88 0.04 -1.81
C SER A 49 1.50 0.64 -1.59
N TYR A 50 0.67 0.59 -2.62
CA TYR A 50 -0.69 1.09 -2.60
C TYR A 50 -1.67 -0.08 -2.78
N HIS A 51 -2.75 -0.08 -2.02
CA HIS A 51 -3.83 -1.04 -2.16
C HIS A 51 -5.18 -0.29 -2.19
N PRO A 52 -6.10 -0.63 -3.10
CA PRO A 52 -7.47 -0.15 -2.99
C PRO A 52 -8.10 -0.84 -1.77
N GLY A 53 -8.57 -0.06 -0.81
CA GLY A 53 -9.35 -0.53 0.34
C GLY A 53 -10.79 -0.88 -0.06
N GLN A 54 -11.58 -1.37 0.91
CA GLN A 54 -13.03 -1.53 0.69
C GLN A 54 -13.66 -0.17 0.34
N LEU A 55 -14.61 -0.17 -0.61
CA LEU A 55 -15.27 1.03 -1.12
C LEU A 55 -14.31 2.07 -1.75
N ALA A 56 -13.21 1.61 -2.37
CA ALA A 56 -12.22 2.46 -3.04
C ALA A 56 -11.48 3.48 -2.14
N ALA A 57 -11.49 3.29 -0.81
CA ALA A 57 -10.66 4.09 0.07
C ALA A 57 -9.15 3.78 -0.18
N PRO A 58 -8.30 4.77 -0.45
CA PRO A 58 -6.88 4.53 -0.71
C PRO A 58 -6.18 3.98 0.53
N ASN A 59 -5.46 2.87 0.38
CA ASN A 59 -4.60 2.29 1.41
C ASN A 59 -3.14 2.44 0.99
N TYR A 60 -2.34 3.13 1.78
CA TYR A 60 -0.90 3.16 1.63
C TYR A 60 -0.30 2.19 2.63
N GLU A 61 0.65 1.36 2.20
CA GLU A 61 1.30 0.36 3.04
C GLU A 61 2.81 0.59 3.01
N MET A 62 3.42 0.60 4.18
CA MET A 62 4.86 0.49 4.37
C MET A 62 5.17 -0.88 4.96
N ARG A 63 6.08 -1.60 4.30
CA ARG A 63 6.57 -2.90 4.73
C ARG A 63 8.04 -2.80 5.11
N LEU A 64 8.37 -3.18 6.34
CA LEU A 64 9.73 -3.19 6.86
C LEU A 64 10.18 -4.63 7.06
N ARG A 65 11.39 -4.97 6.62
CA ARG A 65 12.03 -6.24 6.95
C ARG A 65 13.30 -6.01 7.76
N GLY A 66 13.44 -6.77 8.84
CA GLY A 66 14.63 -6.84 9.66
C GLY A 66 15.54 -8.01 9.29
N ARG A 67 16.80 -7.93 9.70
CA ARG A 67 17.79 -9.00 9.58
C ARG A 67 17.45 -10.23 10.44
N ASP A 68 16.74 -10.00 11.53
CA ASP A 68 16.19 -11.00 12.45
C ASP A 68 15.01 -11.81 11.87
N GLY A 69 14.59 -11.51 10.63
CA GLY A 69 13.44 -12.12 9.98
C GLY A 69 12.11 -11.43 10.30
N THR A 70 12.13 -10.33 11.06
CA THR A 70 10.94 -9.53 11.33
C THR A 70 10.39 -8.94 10.03
N ASP A 71 9.09 -9.10 9.79
CA ASP A 71 8.40 -8.58 8.60
C ASP A 71 7.13 -7.84 9.02
N LEU A 72 7.21 -6.51 9.08
CA LEU A 72 6.15 -5.64 9.54
C LEU A 72 5.43 -5.00 8.37
N LYS A 73 4.10 -5.08 8.36
CA LYS A 73 3.24 -4.37 7.41
C LYS A 73 2.44 -3.31 8.14
N ILE A 74 2.60 -2.06 7.72
CA ILE A 74 2.04 -0.88 8.35
C ILE A 74 1.17 -0.19 7.31
N GLY A 75 -0.14 -0.26 7.46
CA GLY A 75 -1.10 0.37 6.55
C GLY A 75 -1.58 1.73 7.07
N SER A 76 -1.94 2.63 6.15
CA SER A 76 -2.53 3.94 6.46
C SER A 76 -3.98 3.83 6.93
N LEU A 77 -4.65 2.70 6.67
CA LEU A 77 -6.05 2.48 7.04
C LEU A 77 -6.19 2.06 8.51
N SER A 78 -6.54 3.04 9.34
CA SER A 78 -7.35 2.83 10.54
C SER A 78 -8.81 2.63 10.11
N ARG A 79 -9.37 1.42 10.24
CA ARG A 79 -10.83 1.31 10.33
C ARG A 79 -11.25 1.73 11.74
N THR A 80 -11.70 2.97 11.88
CA THR A 80 -12.65 3.32 12.93
C THR A 80 -14.03 3.30 12.27
N SER A 81 -14.94 2.51 12.84
CA SER A 81 -16.41 2.55 12.75
C SER A 81 -17.10 3.25 11.55
N ILE A 82 -18.25 2.69 11.13
CA ILE A 82 -19.28 3.32 10.28
C ILE A 82 -19.67 4.76 10.75
N THR A 83 -19.28 5.17 11.95
CA THR A 83 -19.63 6.45 12.59
C THR A 83 -18.50 7.49 12.69
N GLY A 84 -17.29 7.26 12.18
CA GLY A 84 -16.21 8.26 12.29
C GLY A 84 -14.98 7.97 11.43
N VAL A 85 -14.79 8.76 10.37
CA VAL A 85 -13.58 8.74 9.53
C VAL A 85 -12.56 9.68 10.16
N GLU A 86 -11.62 9.13 10.92
CA GLU A 86 -10.44 9.86 11.35
C GLU A 86 -9.38 9.79 10.23
N ASP A 87 -9.03 10.94 9.64
CA ASP A 87 -8.09 11.03 8.53
C ASP A 87 -6.65 10.80 9.01
N ASN A 88 -6.28 9.54 9.18
CA ASN A 88 -4.94 9.12 9.64
C ASN A 88 -3.85 9.19 8.55
N ARG A 89 -4.14 9.79 7.38
CA ARG A 89 -3.16 9.92 6.29
C ARG A 89 -2.00 10.83 6.67
N ALA A 90 -2.26 11.94 7.36
CA ALA A 90 -1.21 12.85 7.83
C ALA A 90 -0.31 12.19 8.90
N ALA A 91 -0.92 11.45 9.83
CA ALA A 91 -0.17 10.68 10.82
C ALA A 91 0.69 9.58 10.18
N PHE A 92 0.17 8.90 9.14
CA PHE A 92 0.93 7.92 8.39
C PHE A 92 2.08 8.55 7.60
N SER A 93 1.87 9.69 6.93
CA SER A 93 2.92 10.37 6.17
C SER A 93 4.02 10.91 7.09
N ALA A 94 3.66 11.46 8.25
CA ALA A 94 4.62 11.84 9.31
C ALA A 94 5.43 10.63 9.79
N PHE A 95 4.78 9.50 10.07
CA PHE A 95 5.45 8.28 10.51
C PHE A 95 6.40 7.70 9.45
N VAL A 96 5.98 7.65 8.19
CA VAL A 96 6.83 7.22 7.07
C VAL A 96 8.07 8.11 6.98
N ARG A 97 7.90 9.45 7.06
CA ARG A 97 9.02 10.40 7.04
C ARG A 97 9.97 10.19 8.23
N ALA A 98 9.44 9.94 9.43
CA ALA A 98 10.23 9.66 10.63
C ALA A 98 11.06 8.37 10.53
N VAL A 99 10.48 7.31 9.98
CA VAL A 99 11.21 6.05 9.75
C VAL A 99 12.32 6.27 8.72
N HIS A 100 12.04 7.01 7.64
CA HIS A 100 13.05 7.30 6.62
C HIS A 100 14.17 8.19 7.15
N SER A 101 13.86 9.19 7.97
CA SER A 101 14.88 10.05 8.59
C SER A 101 15.83 9.24 9.49
N GLY A 102 15.31 8.28 10.26
CA GLY A 102 16.13 7.37 11.08
C GLY A 102 16.94 6.35 10.27
N LEU A 103 16.58 6.10 9.02
CA LEU A 103 17.31 5.21 8.11
C LEU A 103 18.29 5.96 7.19
N ARG A 104 18.34 7.30 7.24
CA ARG A 104 19.26 8.11 6.41
C ARG A 104 20.71 7.70 6.64
N GLY A 105 21.47 7.65 5.54
CA GLY A 105 22.90 7.32 5.56
C GLY A 105 23.22 5.85 5.80
N ARG A 106 22.23 4.95 5.89
CA ARG A 106 22.48 3.51 5.99
C ARG A 106 22.75 2.90 4.61
N ALA A 107 23.89 2.25 4.47
CA ALA A 107 24.20 1.42 3.31
C ALA A 107 23.57 0.03 3.43
N GLY A 108 23.16 -0.56 2.29
CA GLY A 108 22.64 -1.93 2.24
C GLY A 108 21.18 -2.10 2.65
N VAL A 109 20.39 -1.02 2.66
CA VAL A 109 18.93 -1.08 2.81
C VAL A 109 18.28 -1.00 1.43
N ASP A 110 17.45 -1.98 1.09
CA ASP A 110 16.72 -2.00 -0.18
C ASP A 110 15.43 -1.18 -0.07
N TYR A 111 15.38 -0.05 -0.77
CA TYR A 111 14.20 0.83 -0.83
C TYR A 111 13.41 0.59 -2.13
N ALA A 112 12.28 -0.09 -2.02
CA ALA A 112 11.45 -0.45 -3.16
C ALA A 112 10.06 0.21 -3.12
N ALA A 113 9.65 0.80 -4.23
CA ALA A 113 8.32 1.36 -4.45
C ALA A 113 7.46 0.38 -5.24
N GLY A 114 6.19 0.30 -4.88
CA GLY A 114 5.15 -0.46 -5.56
C GLY A 114 5.19 -1.97 -5.27
N LEU A 115 4.58 -2.72 -6.18
CA LEU A 115 4.46 -4.16 -6.06
C LEU A 115 5.80 -4.86 -6.34
N PRO A 116 6.05 -6.07 -5.78
CA PRO A 116 7.15 -6.90 -6.25
C PRO A 116 7.06 -7.09 -7.77
N ARG A 117 8.20 -7.00 -8.47
CA ARG A 117 8.27 -7.04 -9.95
C ARG A 117 7.46 -8.20 -10.54
N TRP A 118 7.64 -9.41 -10.01
CA TRP A 118 6.92 -10.59 -10.47
C TRP A 118 5.39 -10.46 -10.31
N ARG A 119 4.94 -9.90 -9.17
CA ARG A 119 3.51 -9.73 -8.86
C ARG A 119 2.89 -8.68 -9.77
N TRP A 120 3.61 -7.58 -10.01
CA TRP A 120 3.16 -6.54 -10.94
C TRP A 120 3.06 -7.08 -12.37
N TRP A 121 4.06 -7.82 -12.85
CA TRP A 121 4.03 -8.43 -14.18
C TRP A 121 2.89 -9.43 -14.33
N LEU A 122 2.69 -10.31 -13.35
CA LEU A 122 1.59 -11.27 -13.35
C LEU A 122 0.22 -10.58 -13.41
N MET A 123 0.00 -9.57 -12.56
CA MET A 123 -1.26 -8.81 -12.55
C MET A 123 -1.47 -8.05 -13.86
N SER A 124 -0.41 -7.46 -14.41
CA SER A 124 -0.47 -6.72 -15.68
C SER A 124 -0.76 -7.64 -16.86
N ALA A 125 -0.09 -8.80 -16.93
CA ALA A 125 -0.33 -9.81 -17.95
C ALA A 125 -1.77 -10.32 -17.90
N LEU A 126 -2.27 -10.65 -16.70
CA LEU A 126 -3.65 -11.07 -16.50
C LEU A 126 -4.63 -9.96 -16.92
N ALA A 127 -4.38 -8.70 -16.53
CA ALA A 127 -5.21 -7.57 -16.91
C ALA A 127 -5.28 -7.38 -18.43
N VAL A 128 -4.14 -7.52 -19.13
CA VAL A 128 -4.08 -7.44 -20.59
C VAL A 128 -4.87 -8.59 -21.24
N VAL A 129 -4.65 -9.83 -20.81
CA VAL A 129 -5.38 -11.00 -21.35
C VAL A 129 -6.89 -10.85 -21.13
N THR A 130 -7.31 -10.49 -19.93
CA THR A 130 -8.73 -10.25 -19.62
C THR A 130 -9.28 -9.08 -20.44
N GLY A 131 -8.55 -7.99 -20.57
CA GLY A 131 -8.93 -6.84 -21.39
C GLY A 131 -9.11 -7.19 -22.86
N CYS A 132 -8.17 -7.94 -23.44
CA CYS A 132 -8.27 -8.44 -24.81
C CYS A 132 -9.49 -9.37 -24.99
N GLY A 133 -9.76 -10.25 -24.02
CA GLY A 133 -10.95 -11.11 -24.04
C GLY A 133 -12.25 -10.31 -24.01
N LEU A 134 -12.35 -9.31 -23.12
CA LEU A 134 -13.51 -8.43 -23.04
C LEU A 134 -13.71 -7.61 -24.32
N LEU A 135 -12.63 -7.12 -24.94
CA LEU A 135 -12.70 -6.42 -26.23
C LEU A 135 -13.17 -7.36 -27.34
N ALA A 136 -12.68 -8.60 -27.40
CA ALA A 136 -13.14 -9.58 -28.38
C ALA A 136 -14.64 -9.89 -28.22
N VAL A 137 -15.13 -10.05 -26.99
CA VAL A 137 -16.56 -10.22 -26.70
C VAL A 137 -17.36 -8.97 -27.12
N LEU A 138 -16.85 -7.77 -26.84
CA LEU A 138 -17.49 -6.53 -27.23
C LEU A 138 -17.60 -6.39 -28.75
N PHE A 139 -16.52 -6.65 -29.49
CA PHE A 139 -16.54 -6.62 -30.96
C PHE A 139 -17.51 -7.66 -31.54
N THR A 140 -17.54 -8.86 -30.95
CA THR A 140 -18.47 -9.91 -31.35
C THR A 140 -19.92 -9.49 -31.08
N ALA A 141 -20.20 -8.87 -29.94
CA ALA A 141 -21.54 -8.39 -29.59
C ALA A 141 -22.02 -7.28 -30.55
N ILE A 142 -21.13 -6.36 -30.93
CA ILE A 142 -21.41 -5.31 -31.93
C ILE A 142 -21.72 -5.95 -33.29
N GLY A 143 -20.89 -6.90 -33.75
CA GLY A 143 -21.08 -7.59 -35.02
C GLY A 143 -22.38 -8.40 -35.09
N ASN A 144 -22.85 -8.91 -33.96
CA ASN A 144 -24.12 -9.64 -33.85
C ASN A 144 -25.32 -8.74 -33.48
N ALA A 145 -25.16 -7.40 -33.51
CA ALA A 145 -26.19 -6.42 -33.13
C ALA A 145 -26.79 -6.64 -31.73
N GLN A 146 -26.02 -7.21 -30.79
CA GLN A 146 -26.43 -7.43 -29.41
C GLN A 146 -26.22 -6.15 -28.59
N TRP A 147 -27.12 -5.18 -28.76
CA TRP A 147 -27.01 -3.85 -28.16
C TRP A 147 -27.03 -3.89 -26.63
N THR A 148 -27.83 -4.76 -26.01
CA THR A 148 -27.88 -4.90 -24.54
C THR A 148 -26.53 -5.35 -23.98
N VAL A 149 -25.92 -6.38 -24.56
CA VAL A 149 -24.60 -6.90 -24.12
C VAL A 149 -23.52 -5.84 -24.35
N THR A 150 -23.56 -5.18 -25.51
CA THR A 150 -22.64 -4.09 -25.85
C THR A 150 -22.71 -2.96 -24.83
N ALA A 151 -23.91 -2.48 -24.49
CA ALA A 151 -24.10 -1.40 -23.53
C ALA A 151 -23.62 -1.80 -22.13
N VAL A 152 -23.94 -3.01 -21.67
CA VAL A 152 -23.50 -3.52 -20.36
C VAL A 152 -21.97 -3.58 -20.30
N LEU A 153 -21.31 -4.14 -21.31
CA LEU A 153 -19.85 -4.23 -21.34
C LEU A 153 -19.20 -2.85 -21.45
N ALA A 154 -19.71 -1.98 -22.31
CA ALA A 154 -19.18 -0.63 -22.51
C ALA A 154 -19.22 0.22 -21.22
N ILE A 155 -20.22 0.02 -20.37
CA ILE A 155 -20.37 0.76 -19.11
C ILE A 155 -19.64 0.05 -17.97
N LEU A 156 -19.85 -1.25 -17.79
CA LEU A 156 -19.40 -1.97 -16.62
C LEU A 156 -17.90 -2.29 -16.67
N CYS A 157 -17.34 -2.59 -17.84
CA CYS A 157 -15.92 -2.93 -17.95
C CYS A 157 -15.01 -1.77 -17.49
N PRO A 158 -15.19 -0.50 -17.91
CA PRO A 158 -14.39 0.61 -17.41
C PRO A 158 -14.52 0.81 -15.89
N VAL A 159 -15.75 0.71 -15.35
CA VAL A 159 -16.01 0.89 -13.91
C VAL A 159 -15.27 -0.18 -13.08
N LEU A 160 -15.29 -1.43 -13.54
CA LEU A 160 -14.61 -2.54 -12.86
C LEU A 160 -13.09 -2.54 -13.10
N ALA A 161 -12.63 -2.04 -14.26
CA ALA A 161 -11.21 -1.95 -14.59
C ALA A 161 -10.51 -0.82 -13.81
N TRP A 162 -11.23 0.26 -13.49
CA TRP A 162 -10.65 1.45 -12.85
C TRP A 162 -9.83 1.15 -11.59
N PRO A 163 -10.34 0.41 -10.57
CA PRO A 163 -9.55 0.07 -9.38
C PRO A 163 -8.28 -0.72 -9.70
N LEU A 164 -8.34 -1.61 -10.70
CA LEU A 164 -7.20 -2.41 -11.13
C LEU A 164 -6.14 -1.54 -11.82
N VAL A 165 -6.56 -0.66 -12.74
CA VAL A 165 -5.67 0.27 -13.44
C VAL A 165 -4.99 1.21 -12.45
N GLU A 166 -5.76 1.80 -11.53
CA GLU A 166 -5.24 2.66 -10.47
C GLU A 166 -4.22 1.92 -9.59
N THR A 167 -4.51 0.67 -9.24
CA THR A 167 -3.58 -0.18 -8.48
C THR A 167 -2.30 -0.44 -9.26
N LEU A 168 -2.37 -0.81 -10.53
CA LEU A 168 -1.21 -1.11 -11.34
C LEU A 168 -0.34 0.12 -11.58
N TRP A 169 -0.96 1.27 -11.87
CA TRP A 169 -0.27 2.53 -12.13
C TRP A 169 0.46 3.06 -10.89
N ARG A 170 -0.21 3.08 -9.73
CA ARG A 170 0.43 3.51 -8.47
C ARG A 170 1.53 2.56 -8.00
N ASN A 171 1.45 1.29 -8.36
CA ASN A 171 2.39 0.28 -7.90
C ASN A 171 3.41 -0.18 -8.94
N ILE A 172 3.68 0.60 -9.99
CA ILE A 172 4.77 0.30 -10.92
C ILE A 172 6.06 0.10 -10.09
N PRO A 173 6.72 -1.06 -10.18
CA PRO A 173 7.92 -1.35 -9.41
C PRO A 173 9.02 -0.35 -9.73
N ALA A 174 9.57 0.30 -8.72
CA ALA A 174 10.71 1.20 -8.86
C ALA A 174 11.57 1.12 -7.60
N ASP A 175 12.83 1.47 -7.70
CA ASP A 175 13.68 1.70 -6.53
C ASP A 175 13.65 3.21 -6.21
N TYR A 176 13.80 3.59 -4.95
CA TYR A 176 13.79 5.01 -4.54
C TYR A 176 14.87 5.29 -3.50
N ALA A 177 15.29 6.55 -3.39
CA ALA A 177 16.23 6.96 -2.36
C ALA A 177 15.48 7.31 -1.05
N PRO A 178 16.06 7.10 0.14
CA PRO A 178 15.41 7.44 1.40
C PRO A 178 15.03 8.93 1.51
N ASP A 179 15.73 9.79 0.78
CA ASP A 179 15.49 11.24 0.71
C ASP A 179 14.45 11.66 -0.34
N ALA A 180 14.08 10.75 -1.25
CA ALA A 180 13.17 11.00 -2.35
C ALA A 180 11.98 10.04 -2.26
N LEU A 181 11.09 10.29 -1.30
CA LEU A 181 9.87 9.51 -1.12
C LEU A 181 8.99 9.56 -2.38
N PRO A 182 8.49 8.42 -2.90
CA PRO A 182 7.69 8.37 -4.10
C PRO A 182 6.30 9.02 -3.87
N PRO A 183 5.96 10.12 -4.56
CA PRO A 183 4.75 10.90 -4.26
C PRO A 183 3.45 10.12 -4.52
N ARG A 184 3.48 9.11 -5.40
CA ARG A 184 2.34 8.23 -5.70
C ARG A 184 1.97 7.25 -4.57
N LEU A 185 2.87 7.03 -3.61
CA LEU A 185 2.74 6.01 -2.55
C LEU A 185 2.77 6.60 -1.14
N VAL A 186 2.85 7.91 -1.03
CA VAL A 186 2.76 8.62 0.25
C VAL A 186 1.63 9.64 0.12
N PRO A 187 0.66 9.66 1.04
CA PRO A 187 -0.35 10.71 1.02
C PRO A 187 0.29 12.07 1.27
N ALA A 188 -0.27 13.12 0.65
CA ALA A 188 0.16 14.50 0.82
C ALA A 188 0.12 14.93 2.29
#